data_AF-A0A813ZGR9-F1
#
_entry.id   AF-A0A813ZGR9-F1
#
_cell.length_a   1.000
_cell.length_b   1.000
_cell.length_c   1.000
_cell.angle_alpha   90.00
_cell.angle_beta   90.00
_cell.angle_gamma   90.00
#
_symmetry.space_group_name_H-M   'P 1'
#
loop_
_entity.id
_entity.type
_entity.pdbx_description
1 polymer ?
#
loop_
_entity_poly.entity_id
_entity_poly.type
_entity_poly.pdbx_seq_one_letter_code
_entity_poly.pdbx_strand_id
1 'polypeptide(L)'
;MFRFFRYRCIIFRYIILWLCIITMMKLTIIFYYDLQKQSIDSSSLALPYDDSQLNKENKQQLLNLTTSQIQSINTTITINRTAIEYYRQYVQRKNHEQFMYNNYLFSSKTTRYILLVQVHTRVVYLKKFIEMLQAVQTINQTLLIFSHDFIDPEINTLVTNIKFVPVIQIFYPFSQQLYPDEFPGLDPNDCPRDIAKHKALATRCKNAPYPDKYGHYREVSIVQIKHHWWWKSFELKRDIEE
;
A
#
# COMPACT_ATOMS: atom_id res chain seq x y z
N MET A 1 16.78 49.27 -44.76
CA MET A 1 16.31 47.87 -44.54
C MET A 1 17.00 47.17 -43.34
N PHE A 2 18.30 47.34 -43.12
CA PHE A 2 19.06 46.62 -42.05
C PHE A 2 18.74 47.00 -40.59
N ARG A 3 18.34 48.25 -40.30
CA ARG A 3 18.01 48.68 -38.93
C ARG A 3 16.71 48.03 -38.38
N PHE A 4 15.73 47.77 -39.26
CA PHE A 4 14.44 47.20 -38.87
C PHE A 4 14.55 45.72 -38.47
N PHE A 5 15.46 44.98 -39.11
CA PHE A 5 15.71 43.56 -38.81
C PHE A 5 16.37 43.35 -37.45
N ARG A 6 17.26 44.27 -37.06
CA ARG A 6 18.00 44.20 -35.80
C ARG A 6 17.10 44.43 -34.57
N TYR A 7 16.12 45.33 -34.67
CA TYR A 7 15.12 45.54 -33.61
C TYR A 7 14.19 44.33 -33.43
N ARG A 8 13.76 43.68 -34.52
CA ARG A 8 12.90 42.48 -34.44
C ARG A 8 13.62 41.29 -33.81
N CYS A 9 14.92 41.09 -34.08
CA CYS A 9 15.72 40.06 -33.40
C CYS A 9 15.92 40.33 -31.91
N ILE A 10 16.06 41.59 -31.51
CA ILE A 10 16.20 41.97 -30.10
C ILE A 10 14.88 41.72 -29.35
N ILE A 11 13.75 42.17 -29.91
CA ILE A 11 12.41 41.93 -29.35
C ILE A 11 12.12 40.42 -29.25
N PHE A 12 12.46 39.65 -30.28
CA PHE A 12 12.28 38.20 -30.28
C PHE A 12 13.12 37.50 -29.19
N ARG A 13 14.35 37.94 -28.96
CA ARG A 13 15.19 37.45 -27.85
C ARG A 13 14.57 37.75 -26.48
N TYR A 14 14.03 38.96 -26.28
CA TYR A 14 13.35 39.29 -25.03
C TYR A 14 12.06 38.49 -24.83
N ILE A 15 11.30 38.21 -25.89
CA ILE A 15 10.09 37.37 -25.83
C ILE A 15 10.45 35.94 -25.43
N ILE A 16 11.50 35.34 -26.03
CA ILE A 16 11.95 34.00 -25.66
C ILE A 16 12.43 33.96 -24.20
N LEU A 17 13.22 34.95 -23.78
CA LEU A 17 13.71 35.03 -22.41
C LEU A 17 12.54 35.13 -21.41
N TRP A 18 11.52 35.91 -21.74
CA TRP A 18 10.33 36.09 -20.91
C TRP A 18 9.48 34.81 -20.84
N LEU A 19 9.32 34.10 -21.96
CA LEU A 19 8.66 32.79 -21.98
C LEU A 19 9.42 31.75 -21.14
N CYS A 20 10.74 31.72 -21.22
CA CYS A 20 11.57 30.84 -20.38
C CYS A 20 11.41 31.16 -18.88
N ILE A 21 11.39 32.44 -18.50
CA ILE A 21 11.17 32.87 -17.11
C ILE A 21 9.80 32.41 -16.61
N ILE A 22 8.74 32.55 -17.42
CA ILE A 22 7.39 32.09 -17.06
C ILE A 22 7.35 30.57 -16.89
N THR A 23 8.01 29.81 -17.77
CA THR A 23 8.06 28.35 -17.62
C THR A 23 8.81 27.93 -16.36
N MET A 24 9.91 28.61 -16.03
CA MET A 24 10.66 28.33 -14.80
C MET A 24 9.84 28.69 -13.56
N MET A 25 9.13 29.81 -13.56
CA MET A 25 8.22 30.18 -12.46
C MET A 25 7.09 29.16 -12.29
N LYS A 26 6.47 28.69 -13.38
CA LYS A 26 5.44 27.64 -13.30
C LYS A 26 5.99 26.33 -12.77
N LEU A 27 7.20 25.92 -13.19
CA LEU A 27 7.85 24.72 -12.67
C LEU A 27 8.19 24.85 -11.20
N THR A 28 8.67 26.01 -10.75
CA THR A 28 8.93 26.25 -9.32
C THR A 28 7.65 26.29 -8.49
N ILE A 29 6.54 26.82 -9.05
CA ILE A 29 5.24 26.82 -8.38
C ILE A 29 4.68 25.40 -8.29
N ILE A 30 4.74 24.61 -9.36
CA ILE A 30 4.33 23.20 -9.36
C ILE A 30 5.16 22.41 -8.36
N PHE A 31 6.48 22.58 -8.37
CA PHE A 31 7.39 21.94 -7.41
C PHE A 31 7.13 22.38 -5.96
N TYR A 32 6.82 23.67 -5.74
CA TYR A 32 6.42 24.18 -4.43
C TYR A 32 5.12 23.54 -3.94
N TYR A 33 4.11 23.42 -4.80
CA TYR A 33 2.85 22.75 -4.46
C TYR A 33 3.03 21.24 -4.24
N ASP A 34 3.90 20.58 -4.99
CA ASP A 34 4.22 19.15 -4.79
C ASP A 34 4.97 18.92 -3.47
N LEU A 35 5.94 19.79 -3.13
CA LEU A 35 6.61 19.77 -1.83
C LEU A 35 5.64 20.03 -0.68
N GLN A 36 4.71 20.98 -0.85
CA GLN A 36 3.69 21.26 0.15
C GLN A 36 2.72 20.07 0.30
N LYS A 37 2.35 19.39 -0.79
CA LYS A 37 1.53 18.18 -0.74
C LYS A 37 2.24 17.03 -0.03
N GLN A 38 3.55 16.87 -0.26
CA GLN A 38 4.36 15.90 0.45
C GLN A 38 4.51 16.24 1.95
N SER A 39 4.59 17.52 2.32
CA SER A 39 4.55 17.97 3.73
C SER A 39 3.18 17.77 4.39
N ILE A 40 2.08 17.97 3.65
CA ILE A 40 0.71 17.82 4.17
C ILE A 40 0.39 16.33 4.37
N ASP A 41 0.77 15.45 3.44
CA ASP A 41 0.59 13.99 3.59
C ASP A 41 1.50 13.38 4.67
N SER A 42 2.69 13.94 4.92
CA SER A 42 3.57 13.48 6.02
C SER A 42 3.20 14.08 7.39
N SER A 43 2.59 15.26 7.42
CA SER A 43 2.12 15.91 8.66
C SER A 43 0.84 15.29 9.24
N SER A 44 0.08 14.50 8.46
CA SER A 44 -1.11 13.79 8.95
C SER A 44 -0.80 12.41 9.55
N LEU A 45 0.47 11.99 9.55
CA LEU A 45 0.94 10.73 10.16
C LEU A 45 1.95 10.93 11.30
N ALA A 46 2.24 12.17 11.69
CA ALA A 46 3.09 12.49 12.84
C ALA A 46 2.25 13.14 13.95
N LEU A 47 1.69 12.30 14.84
CA LEU A 47 1.44 12.79 16.20
C LEU A 47 2.81 13.09 16.83
N PRO A 48 3.03 14.27 17.43
CA PRO A 48 4.24 14.52 18.21
C PRO A 48 4.21 13.61 19.43
N TYR A 49 4.93 12.50 19.39
CA TYR A 49 5.18 11.66 20.56
C TYR A 49 6.34 12.27 21.35
N ASP A 50 5.99 13.04 22.37
CA ASP A 50 6.92 13.56 23.38
C ASP A 50 7.28 12.42 24.36
N ASP A 51 8.47 11.86 24.19
CA ASP A 51 9.00 10.73 24.97
C ASP A 51 9.54 11.16 26.36
N SER A 52 9.28 12.40 26.80
CA SER A 52 9.86 12.94 28.04
C SER A 52 8.96 12.90 29.29
N GLN A 53 7.73 12.36 29.19
CA GLN A 53 6.80 12.24 30.34
C GLN A 53 6.22 10.82 30.58
N LEU A 54 6.48 9.81 29.74
CA LEU A 54 5.73 8.53 29.81
C LEU A 54 6.28 7.44 30.75
N ASN A 55 7.35 7.68 31.52
CA ASN A 55 8.11 6.56 32.13
C ASN A 55 8.18 6.49 33.66
N LYS A 56 7.21 7.08 34.39
CA LYS A 56 7.02 6.78 35.82
C LYS A 56 5.57 6.50 36.23
N GLU A 57 4.57 7.08 35.56
CA GLU A 57 3.17 6.88 35.94
C GLU A 57 2.56 5.57 35.39
N ASN A 58 2.94 5.15 34.18
CA ASN A 58 2.37 3.95 33.54
C ASN A 58 2.82 2.62 34.19
N LYS A 59 3.99 2.58 34.81
CA LYS A 59 4.46 1.38 35.52
C LYS A 59 3.67 1.14 36.82
N GLN A 60 3.04 2.18 37.35
CA GLN A 60 2.23 2.14 38.57
C GLN A 60 0.74 1.93 38.24
N GLN A 61 0.26 2.41 37.08
CA GLN A 61 -1.08 2.11 36.57
C GLN A 61 -1.26 0.66 36.11
N LEU A 62 -0.21 -0.01 35.59
CA LEU A 62 -0.30 -1.42 35.19
C LEU A 62 -0.53 -2.38 36.37
N LEU A 63 -0.25 -1.95 37.61
CA LEU A 63 -0.45 -2.76 38.82
C LEU A 63 -1.86 -2.65 39.43
N ASN A 64 -2.71 -1.73 38.95
CA ASN A 64 -4.03 -1.45 39.54
C ASN A 64 -5.17 -1.66 38.53
N LEU A 65 -5.07 -2.68 37.67
CA LEU A 65 -6.18 -3.06 36.79
C LEU A 65 -7.25 -3.80 37.60
N THR A 66 -8.49 -3.31 37.54
CA THR A 66 -9.62 -4.00 38.18
C THR A 66 -9.95 -5.29 37.43
N THR A 67 -10.51 -6.28 38.11
CA THR A 67 -10.87 -7.58 37.53
C THR A 67 -11.76 -7.46 36.28
N SER A 68 -12.61 -6.43 36.21
CA SER A 68 -13.45 -6.13 35.05
C SER A 68 -12.66 -5.60 33.84
N GLN A 69 -11.58 -4.84 34.07
CA GLN A 69 -10.67 -4.38 33.02
C GLN A 69 -9.80 -5.53 32.48
N ILE A 70 -9.33 -6.43 33.35
CA ILE A 70 -8.60 -7.62 32.92
C ILE A 70 -9.50 -8.55 32.08
N GLN A 71 -10.76 -8.71 32.48
CA GLN A 71 -11.73 -9.50 31.71
C GLN A 71 -12.04 -8.87 30.34
N SER A 72 -12.19 -7.54 30.26
CA SER A 72 -12.42 -6.87 28.97
C SER A 72 -11.19 -6.96 28.05
N ILE A 73 -9.98 -6.82 28.60
CA ILE A 73 -8.71 -6.99 27.86
C ILE A 73 -8.55 -8.42 27.35
N ASN A 74 -8.80 -9.44 28.19
CA ASN A 74 -8.72 -10.83 27.76
C ASN A 74 -9.78 -11.17 26.69
N THR A 75 -10.97 -10.57 26.83
CA THR A 75 -12.05 -10.74 25.84
C THR A 75 -11.68 -10.08 24.52
N THR A 76 -11.14 -8.86 24.51
CA THR A 76 -10.70 -8.19 23.26
C THR A 76 -9.51 -8.89 22.61
N ILE A 77 -8.53 -9.37 23.38
CA ILE A 77 -7.42 -10.18 22.85
C ILE A 77 -7.94 -11.47 22.21
N THR A 78 -8.89 -12.14 22.86
CA THR A 78 -9.49 -13.38 22.34
C THR A 78 -10.31 -13.11 21.08
N ILE A 79 -11.12 -12.06 21.05
CA ILE A 79 -11.91 -11.63 19.87
C ILE A 79 -10.98 -11.27 18.71
N ASN A 80 -9.87 -10.57 18.96
CA ASN A 80 -8.92 -10.24 17.92
C ASN A 80 -8.27 -11.49 17.33
N ARG A 81 -7.88 -12.46 18.16
CA ARG A 81 -7.29 -13.72 17.69
C ARG A 81 -8.26 -14.55 16.86
N THR A 82 -9.53 -14.66 17.29
CA THR A 82 -10.54 -15.39 16.52
C THR A 82 -10.88 -14.69 15.20
N ALA A 83 -10.93 -13.35 15.19
CA ALA A 83 -11.11 -12.57 13.97
C ALA A 83 -9.95 -12.74 12.98
N ILE A 84 -8.70 -12.72 13.46
CA ILE A 84 -7.51 -12.96 12.62
C ILE A 84 -7.56 -14.35 11.98
N GLU A 85 -7.86 -15.37 12.77
CA GLU A 85 -7.96 -16.75 12.27
C GLU A 85 -9.08 -16.90 11.23
N TYR A 86 -10.23 -16.26 11.47
CA TYR A 86 -11.30 -16.17 10.48
C TYR A 86 -10.84 -15.56 9.16
N TYR A 87 -10.08 -14.46 9.20
CA TYR A 87 -9.55 -13.82 7.98
C TYR A 87 -8.49 -14.68 7.27
N ARG A 88 -7.64 -15.38 8.01
CA ARG A 88 -6.67 -16.33 7.44
C ARG A 88 -7.39 -17.45 6.69
N GLN A 89 -8.41 -18.04 7.30
CA GLN A 89 -9.25 -19.08 6.67
C GLN A 89 -10.03 -18.53 5.46
N TYR A 90 -10.56 -17.30 5.56
CA TYR A 90 -11.20 -16.62 4.43
C TYR A 90 -10.24 -16.51 3.24
N VAL A 91 -9.00 -16.07 3.46
CA VAL A 91 -7.98 -15.92 2.41
C VAL A 91 -7.60 -17.27 1.81
N GLN A 92 -7.33 -18.27 2.64
CA GLN A 92 -7.01 -19.62 2.17
C GLN A 92 -8.12 -20.19 1.30
N ARG A 93 -9.36 -20.10 1.75
CA ARG A 93 -10.52 -20.58 1.01
C ARG A 93 -10.70 -19.82 -0.30
N LYS A 94 -10.58 -18.50 -0.30
CA LYS A 94 -10.71 -17.68 -1.52
C LYS A 94 -9.64 -17.99 -2.55
N ASN A 95 -8.40 -18.15 -2.11
CA ASN A 95 -7.29 -18.51 -2.99
C ASN A 95 -7.41 -19.94 -3.52
N HIS A 96 -7.97 -20.87 -2.74
CA HIS A 96 -8.21 -22.24 -3.19
C HIS A 96 -9.41 -22.35 -4.16
N GLU A 97 -10.50 -21.63 -3.89
CA GLU A 97 -11.70 -21.64 -4.74
C GLU A 97 -11.44 -21.02 -6.12
N GLN A 98 -10.54 -20.04 -6.22
CA GLN A 98 -10.22 -19.28 -7.44
C GLN A 98 -11.45 -18.84 -8.23
N PHE A 99 -12.50 -18.44 -7.51
CA PHE A 99 -13.80 -18.20 -8.10
C PHE A 99 -13.74 -17.09 -9.16
N MET A 100 -14.11 -17.43 -10.40
CA MET A 100 -14.15 -16.50 -11.52
C MET A 100 -15.55 -15.89 -11.67
N TYR A 101 -15.64 -14.59 -11.39
CA TYR A 101 -16.83 -13.79 -11.64
C TYR A 101 -17.05 -13.60 -13.14
N ASN A 102 -18.33 -13.56 -13.53
CA ASN A 102 -18.77 -13.36 -14.91
C ASN A 102 -18.33 -14.43 -15.92
N ASN A 103 -17.81 -15.59 -15.47
CA ASN A 103 -17.38 -16.66 -16.37
C ASN A 103 -18.48 -17.11 -17.33
N TYR A 104 -19.75 -17.09 -16.91
CA TYR A 104 -20.89 -17.43 -17.78
C TYR A 104 -21.14 -16.43 -18.92
N LEU A 105 -20.62 -15.21 -18.83
CA LEU A 105 -20.75 -14.16 -19.84
C LEU A 105 -19.61 -14.17 -20.87
N PHE A 106 -18.47 -14.79 -20.54
CA PHE A 106 -17.24 -14.72 -21.32
C PHE A 106 -16.67 -16.11 -21.55
N SER A 107 -16.42 -16.45 -22.81
CA SER A 107 -15.78 -17.73 -23.11
C SER A 107 -14.29 -17.67 -22.80
N SER A 108 -13.75 -18.66 -22.10
CA SER A 108 -12.30 -18.78 -21.86
C SER A 108 -11.50 -18.74 -23.18
N LYS A 109 -12.07 -19.27 -24.29
CA LYS A 109 -11.45 -19.27 -25.63
C LYS A 109 -11.18 -17.87 -26.20
N THR A 110 -11.86 -16.84 -25.71
CA THR A 110 -11.67 -15.46 -26.19
C THR A 110 -10.64 -14.69 -25.38
N THR A 111 -10.13 -15.26 -24.28
CA THR A 111 -9.14 -14.61 -23.42
C THR A 111 -7.78 -14.62 -24.10
N ARG A 112 -7.22 -13.43 -24.35
CA ARG A 112 -5.91 -13.23 -24.97
C ARG A 112 -4.89 -12.61 -24.02
N TYR A 113 -5.36 -11.89 -23.01
CA TYR A 113 -4.53 -11.14 -22.09
C TYR A 113 -4.92 -11.44 -20.64
N ILE A 114 -3.94 -11.35 -19.74
CA ILE A 114 -4.17 -11.39 -18.29
C ILE A 114 -3.63 -10.08 -17.72
N LEU A 115 -4.47 -9.37 -16.97
CA LEU A 115 -4.07 -8.16 -16.26
C LEU A 115 -4.11 -8.42 -14.76
N LEU A 116 -2.92 -8.51 -14.17
CA LEU A 116 -2.73 -8.67 -12.73
C LEU A 116 -2.59 -7.31 -12.05
N VAL A 117 -3.54 -6.96 -11.20
CA VAL A 117 -3.65 -5.66 -10.53
C VAL A 117 -3.31 -5.82 -9.05
N GLN A 118 -2.32 -5.08 -8.55
CA GLN A 118 -2.03 -5.03 -7.12
C GLN A 118 -2.96 -4.01 -6.43
N VAL A 119 -3.69 -4.46 -5.42
CA VAL A 119 -4.67 -3.67 -4.68
C VAL A 119 -4.29 -3.61 -3.21
N HIS A 120 -4.33 -2.40 -2.66
CA HIS A 120 -4.17 -2.12 -1.23
C HIS A 120 -5.48 -1.56 -0.66
N THR A 121 -5.48 -0.35 -0.08
CA THR A 121 -6.63 0.28 0.59
C THR A 121 -7.22 1.50 -0.14
N ARG A 122 -6.66 1.84 -1.31
CA ARG A 122 -6.96 3.08 -2.03
C ARG A 122 -8.19 2.97 -2.95
N VAL A 123 -9.38 2.81 -2.36
CA VAL A 123 -10.64 2.56 -3.09
C VAL A 123 -10.99 3.61 -4.16
N VAL A 124 -10.73 4.90 -3.89
CA VAL A 124 -11.01 5.99 -4.84
C VAL A 124 -10.22 5.82 -6.13
N TYR A 125 -8.94 5.45 -6.02
CA TYR A 125 -8.07 5.22 -7.17
C TYR A 125 -8.45 3.93 -7.91
N LEU A 126 -8.81 2.87 -7.17
CA LEU A 126 -9.29 1.62 -7.76
C LEU A 126 -10.57 1.84 -8.59
N LYS A 127 -11.52 2.63 -8.08
CA LYS A 127 -12.75 2.98 -8.79
C LYS A 127 -12.44 3.70 -10.10
N LYS A 128 -11.56 4.70 -10.07
CA LYS A 128 -11.13 5.40 -11.29
C LYS A 128 -10.41 4.50 -12.27
N PHE A 129 -9.57 3.60 -11.78
CA PHE A 129 -8.91 2.60 -12.61
C PHE A 129 -9.92 1.67 -13.32
N ILE A 130 -10.93 1.17 -12.61
CA ILE A 130 -11.99 0.32 -13.20
C ILE A 130 -12.82 1.10 -14.23
N GLU A 131 -13.21 2.35 -13.93
CA GLU A 131 -13.92 3.23 -14.87
C GLU A 131 -13.12 3.40 -16.17
N MET A 132 -11.80 3.57 -16.09
CA MET A 132 -10.93 3.68 -17.26
C MET A 132 -10.80 2.37 -18.04
N LEU A 133 -10.72 1.23 -17.35
CA LEU A 133 -10.67 -0.09 -17.99
C LEU A 133 -11.94 -0.40 -18.79
N GLN A 134 -13.10 0.02 -18.28
CA GLN A 134 -14.38 -0.20 -18.96
C GLN A 134 -14.44 0.48 -20.35
N ALA A 135 -13.71 1.58 -20.53
CA ALA A 135 -13.64 2.30 -21.80
C ALA A 135 -12.70 1.66 -22.85
N VAL A 136 -11.92 0.63 -22.46
CA VAL A 136 -10.96 -0.03 -23.36
C VAL A 136 -11.69 -0.99 -24.30
N GLN A 137 -11.58 -0.75 -25.62
CA GLN A 137 -12.32 -1.48 -26.65
C GLN A 137 -12.14 -3.02 -26.62
N THR A 138 -10.96 -3.51 -26.24
CA THR A 138 -10.63 -4.95 -26.22
C THR A 138 -10.63 -5.56 -24.82
N ILE A 139 -11.23 -4.89 -23.83
CA ILE A 139 -11.20 -5.36 -22.44
C ILE A 139 -11.90 -6.71 -22.25
N ASN A 140 -12.92 -7.00 -23.08
CA ASN A 140 -13.67 -8.26 -23.05
C ASN A 140 -12.83 -9.50 -23.39
N GLN A 141 -11.63 -9.34 -23.95
CA GLN A 141 -10.66 -10.41 -24.24
C GLN A 141 -9.58 -10.53 -23.15
N THR A 142 -9.76 -9.89 -22.01
CA THR A 142 -8.80 -9.88 -20.90
C THR A 142 -9.39 -10.60 -19.70
N LEU A 143 -8.56 -11.35 -18.96
CA LEU A 143 -8.88 -11.78 -17.61
C LEU A 143 -8.31 -10.78 -16.62
N LEU A 144 -9.15 -10.17 -15.78
CA LEU A 144 -8.69 -9.31 -14.69
C LEU A 144 -8.47 -10.12 -13.42
N ILE A 145 -7.28 -10.02 -12.84
CA ILE A 145 -6.96 -10.63 -11.55
C ILE A 145 -6.60 -9.51 -10.59
N PHE A 146 -7.43 -9.32 -9.57
CA PHE A 146 -7.12 -8.39 -8.48
C PHE A 146 -6.43 -9.14 -7.36
N SER A 147 -5.22 -8.71 -7.04
CA SER A 147 -4.39 -9.26 -5.98
C SER A 147 -4.37 -8.30 -4.80
N HIS A 148 -4.99 -8.69 -3.70
CA HIS A 148 -5.21 -7.85 -2.53
C HIS A 148 -4.21 -8.17 -1.42
N ASP A 149 -3.61 -7.18 -0.77
CA ASP A 149 -2.89 -7.37 0.50
C ASP A 149 -3.65 -6.89 1.72
N PHE A 150 -4.89 -6.43 1.52
CA PHE A 150 -5.80 -5.99 2.57
C PHE A 150 -7.24 -6.39 2.23
N ILE A 151 -7.93 -6.96 3.21
CA ILE A 151 -9.33 -7.36 3.13
C ILE A 151 -10.17 -6.15 3.48
N ASP A 152 -10.79 -5.55 2.46
CA ASP A 152 -11.66 -4.40 2.58
C ASP A 152 -13.02 -4.71 1.91
N PRO A 153 -14.14 -4.70 2.66
CA PRO A 153 -15.47 -4.97 2.11
C PRO A 153 -15.89 -4.02 0.98
N GLU A 154 -15.47 -2.75 1.01
CA GLU A 154 -15.81 -1.76 -0.02
C GLU A 154 -15.08 -2.08 -1.33
N ILE A 155 -13.79 -2.40 -1.23
CA ILE A 155 -12.98 -2.84 -2.39
C ILE A 155 -13.52 -4.15 -2.97
N ASN A 156 -13.84 -5.12 -2.12
CA ASN A 156 -14.41 -6.39 -2.56
C ASN A 156 -15.74 -6.17 -3.29
N THR A 157 -16.61 -5.32 -2.75
CA THR A 157 -17.88 -4.96 -3.39
C THR A 157 -17.66 -4.30 -4.75
N LEU A 158 -16.71 -3.36 -4.82
CA LEU A 158 -16.36 -2.68 -6.06
C LEU A 158 -15.88 -3.66 -7.14
N VAL A 159 -15.01 -4.62 -6.79
CA VAL A 159 -14.49 -5.62 -7.73
C VAL A 159 -15.56 -6.62 -8.17
N THR A 160 -16.40 -7.11 -7.25
CA THR A 160 -17.50 -8.07 -7.57
C THR A 160 -18.61 -7.46 -8.45
N ASN A 161 -18.76 -6.13 -8.43
CA ASN A 161 -19.72 -5.40 -9.24
C ASN A 161 -19.28 -5.18 -10.69
N ILE A 162 -18.03 -5.49 -11.05
CA ILE A 162 -17.58 -5.47 -12.45
C ILE A 162 -18.38 -6.50 -13.25
N LYS A 163 -18.95 -6.11 -14.40
CA LYS A 163 -19.76 -6.98 -15.28
C LYS A 163 -19.26 -7.09 -16.74
N PHE A 164 -18.27 -6.29 -17.12
CA PHE A 164 -17.83 -6.17 -18.52
C PHE A 164 -16.65 -7.08 -18.90
N VAL A 165 -16.14 -7.87 -17.95
CA VAL A 165 -14.94 -8.71 -18.11
C VAL A 165 -14.95 -9.84 -17.07
N PRO A 166 -14.34 -11.01 -17.32
CA PRO A 166 -14.12 -12.01 -16.28
C PRO A 166 -13.13 -11.51 -15.24
N VAL A 167 -13.42 -11.81 -13.96
CA VAL A 167 -12.65 -11.29 -12.83
C VAL A 167 -12.34 -12.40 -11.82
N ILE A 168 -11.10 -12.46 -11.34
CA ILE A 168 -10.68 -13.27 -10.20
C ILE A 168 -10.12 -12.35 -9.11
N GLN A 169 -10.35 -12.73 -7.85
CA GLN A 169 -9.73 -12.09 -6.70
C GLN A 169 -8.83 -13.09 -5.98
N ILE A 170 -7.58 -12.71 -5.75
CA ILE A 170 -6.62 -13.45 -4.94
C ILE A 170 -6.14 -12.56 -3.80
N PHE A 171 -5.84 -13.15 -2.64
CA PHE A 171 -5.47 -12.43 -1.44
C PHE A 171 -4.08 -12.87 -0.98
N TYR A 172 -3.17 -11.92 -0.79
CA TYR A 172 -1.84 -12.17 -0.29
C TYR A 172 -1.93 -12.72 1.15
N PRO A 173 -1.51 -13.98 1.39
CA PRO A 173 -1.80 -14.68 2.62
C PRO A 173 -0.91 -14.26 3.78
N PHE A 174 0.05 -13.36 3.57
CA PHE A 174 1.12 -13.00 4.50
C PHE A 174 1.15 -11.48 4.77
N SER A 175 -0.02 -10.84 4.79
CA SER A 175 -0.14 -9.40 5.02
C SER A 175 -0.08 -9.03 6.51
N GLN A 176 0.25 -7.78 6.79
CA GLN A 176 0.23 -7.20 8.13
C GLN A 176 -1.15 -7.30 8.79
N GLN A 177 -2.24 -7.24 8.01
CA GLN A 177 -3.60 -7.41 8.54
C GLN A 177 -3.81 -8.81 9.13
N LEU A 178 -3.20 -9.83 8.52
CA LEU A 178 -3.31 -11.22 8.95
C LEU A 178 -2.29 -11.60 10.03
N TYR A 179 -1.22 -10.82 10.19
CA TYR A 179 -0.13 -11.05 11.14
C TYR A 179 0.21 -9.73 11.87
N PRO A 180 -0.69 -9.19 12.69
CA PRO A 180 -0.51 -7.84 13.25
C PRO A 180 0.60 -7.77 14.32
N ASP A 181 0.88 -8.87 15.00
CA ASP A 181 1.76 -8.98 16.17
C ASP A 181 2.89 -10.01 16.02
N GLU A 182 3.13 -10.49 14.80
CA GLU A 182 4.18 -11.46 14.50
C GLU A 182 4.71 -11.27 13.07
N PHE A 183 5.89 -11.82 12.78
CA PHE A 183 6.42 -11.84 11.41
C PHE A 183 5.46 -12.62 10.48
N PRO A 184 5.12 -12.13 9.27
CA PRO A 184 5.73 -11.05 8.51
C PRO A 184 5.28 -9.61 8.85
N GLY A 185 4.29 -9.44 9.73
CA GLY A 185 3.90 -8.11 10.20
C GLY A 185 4.79 -7.56 11.32
N LEU A 186 4.20 -6.76 12.20
CA LEU A 186 4.93 -6.01 13.22
C LEU A 186 5.08 -6.85 14.48
N ASP A 187 6.25 -7.44 14.67
CA ASP A 187 6.55 -8.18 15.90
C ASP A 187 6.87 -7.16 17.01
N PRO A 188 6.27 -7.27 18.21
CA PRO A 188 6.57 -6.38 19.34
C PRO A 188 8.06 -6.34 19.73
N ASN A 189 8.83 -7.36 19.34
CA ASN A 189 10.27 -7.45 19.62
C ASN A 189 11.15 -6.99 18.45
N ASP A 190 10.58 -6.46 17.37
CA ASP A 190 11.36 -5.84 16.30
C ASP A 190 12.09 -4.60 16.80
N CYS A 191 13.29 -4.38 16.24
CA CYS A 191 14.04 -3.16 16.48
C CYS A 191 13.32 -1.96 15.85
N PRO A 192 13.25 -0.81 16.55
CA PRO A 192 12.78 0.44 15.95
C PRO A 192 13.58 0.78 14.69
N ARG A 193 12.93 1.35 13.67
CA ARG A 193 13.56 1.62 12.35
C ARG A 193 14.90 2.33 12.46
N ASP A 194 14.98 3.38 13.28
CA ASP A 194 16.11 4.31 13.36
C ASP A 194 17.03 4.08 14.57
N ILE A 195 16.87 2.97 15.29
CA ILE A 195 17.78 2.68 16.41
C ILE A 195 19.20 2.37 15.87
N ALA A 196 20.23 2.96 16.48
CA ALA A 196 21.60 2.64 16.09
C ALA A 196 21.93 1.16 16.40
N LYS A 197 22.67 0.47 15.52
CA LYS A 197 22.97 -0.97 15.64
C LYS A 197 23.53 -1.38 17.00
N HIS A 198 24.46 -0.60 17.57
CA HIS A 198 25.03 -0.91 18.89
C HIS A 198 23.97 -0.86 20.00
N LYS A 199 22.99 0.04 19.92
CA LYS A 199 21.85 0.11 20.85
C LYS A 199 20.89 -1.05 20.63
N ALA A 200 20.56 -1.39 19.38
CA ALA A 200 19.73 -2.56 19.08
C ALA A 200 20.32 -3.86 19.64
N LEU A 201 21.64 -4.06 19.49
CA LEU A 201 22.34 -5.23 20.06
C LEU A 201 22.30 -5.22 21.60
N ALA A 202 22.42 -4.05 22.23
CA ALA A 202 22.30 -3.92 23.69
C ALA A 202 20.87 -4.19 24.18
N THR A 203 19.85 -3.71 23.46
CA THR A 203 18.43 -3.92 23.76
C THR A 203 17.96 -5.35 23.42
N ARG A 204 18.74 -6.10 22.62
CA ARG A 204 18.46 -7.48 22.19
C ARG A 204 17.13 -7.65 21.46
N CYS A 205 16.76 -6.66 20.63
CA CYS A 205 15.62 -6.79 19.73
C CYS A 205 15.91 -7.84 18.62
N LYS A 206 14.85 -8.46 18.10
CA LYS A 206 14.91 -9.72 17.33
C LYS A 206 15.77 -9.65 16.07
N ASN A 207 15.66 -8.55 15.32
CA ASN A 207 16.38 -8.31 14.07
C ASN A 207 17.65 -7.46 14.26
N ALA A 208 18.13 -7.24 15.50
CA ALA A 208 19.28 -6.39 15.81
C ALA A 208 20.54 -6.67 14.97
N PRO A 209 20.91 -7.94 14.68
CA PRO A 209 22.09 -8.23 13.86
C PRO A 209 21.95 -7.83 12.38
N TYR A 210 20.71 -7.61 11.91
CA TYR A 210 20.34 -7.53 10.49
C TYR A 210 19.71 -6.19 10.08
N PRO A 211 20.39 -5.04 10.27
CA PRO A 211 19.95 -3.79 9.65
C PRO A 211 20.18 -3.83 8.13
N ASP A 212 19.55 -2.91 7.41
CA ASP A 212 19.83 -2.67 6.00
C ASP A 212 21.22 -2.05 5.78
N LYS A 213 21.57 -1.79 4.50
CA LYS A 213 22.85 -1.18 4.12
C LYS A 213 23.07 0.21 4.75
N TYR A 214 22.00 0.91 5.08
CA TYR A 214 22.02 2.27 5.62
C TYR A 214 21.88 2.31 7.15
N GLY A 215 21.77 1.14 7.80
CA GLY A 215 21.66 1.03 9.26
C GLY A 215 20.23 1.10 9.79
N HIS A 216 19.21 1.05 8.93
CA HIS A 216 17.81 1.05 9.36
C HIS A 216 17.28 -0.38 9.52
N TYR A 217 16.29 -0.55 10.39
CA TYR A 217 15.55 -1.79 10.58
C TYR A 217 14.26 -1.82 9.76
N ARG A 218 13.65 -3.01 9.65
CA ARG A 218 12.52 -3.24 8.76
C ARG A 218 11.32 -2.35 9.11
N GLU A 219 10.65 -1.87 8.08
CA GLU A 219 9.33 -1.24 8.20
C GLU A 219 8.32 -2.09 7.43
N VAL A 220 7.32 -2.59 8.15
CA VAL A 220 6.41 -3.63 7.65
C VAL A 220 5.63 -3.18 6.42
N SER A 221 5.13 -1.94 6.42
CA SER A 221 4.36 -1.37 5.31
C SER A 221 5.16 -1.33 4.01
N ILE A 222 6.47 -1.08 4.07
CA ILE A 222 7.37 -1.07 2.90
C ILE A 222 7.68 -2.50 2.45
N VAL A 223 8.02 -3.37 3.41
CA VAL A 223 8.43 -4.76 3.13
C VAL A 223 7.28 -5.57 2.51
N GLN A 224 6.04 -5.34 2.95
CA GLN A 224 4.84 -5.98 2.42
C GLN A 224 4.67 -5.76 0.91
N ILE A 225 4.93 -4.54 0.40
CA ILE A 225 4.75 -4.20 -1.03
C ILE A 225 5.59 -5.15 -1.90
N LYS A 226 6.84 -5.40 -1.50
CA LYS A 226 7.75 -6.28 -2.24
C LYS A 226 7.36 -7.74 -2.12
N HIS A 227 6.99 -8.21 -0.93
CA HIS A 227 6.56 -9.60 -0.77
C HIS A 227 5.27 -9.90 -1.52
N HIS A 228 4.29 -9.00 -1.47
CA HIS A 228 3.05 -9.12 -2.24
C HIS A 228 3.34 -9.18 -3.73
N TRP A 229 4.22 -8.29 -4.23
CA TRP A 229 4.61 -8.28 -5.64
C TRP A 229 5.25 -9.60 -6.08
N TRP A 230 6.16 -10.15 -5.27
CA TRP A 230 6.80 -11.43 -5.58
C TRP A 230 5.81 -12.59 -5.52
N TRP A 231 5.05 -12.70 -4.43
CA TRP A 231 4.10 -13.78 -4.22
C TRP A 231 3.09 -13.89 -5.37
N LYS A 232 2.43 -12.78 -5.75
CA LYS A 232 1.38 -12.82 -6.78
C LYS A 232 1.93 -13.22 -8.16
N SER A 233 3.19 -12.93 -8.45
CA SER A 233 3.85 -13.33 -9.70
C SER A 233 4.08 -14.83 -9.77
N PHE A 234 4.38 -15.47 -8.64
CA PHE A 234 4.50 -16.93 -8.55
C PHE A 234 3.15 -17.62 -8.50
N GLU A 235 2.20 -17.06 -7.75
CA GLU A 235 0.85 -17.60 -7.65
C GLU A 235 0.21 -17.72 -9.04
N LEU A 236 0.27 -16.64 -9.83
CA LEU A 236 -0.25 -16.65 -11.20
C LEU A 236 0.42 -17.70 -12.09
N LYS A 237 1.73 -17.92 -11.92
CA LYS A 237 2.46 -18.89 -12.74
C LYS A 237 1.99 -20.32 -12.44
N ARG A 238 1.80 -20.65 -11.16
CA ARG A 238 1.33 -21.96 -10.70
C ARG A 238 -0.02 -22.32 -11.35
N ASP A 239 -0.92 -21.34 -11.41
CA ASP A 239 -2.29 -21.53 -11.93
C ASP A 239 -2.38 -21.62 -13.46
N ILE A 240 -1.37 -21.18 -14.20
CA ILE A 240 -1.33 -21.27 -15.68
C ILE A 240 -0.73 -22.60 -16.15
N GLU A 241 0.11 -23.24 -15.33
CA GLU A 241 0.80 -24.48 -15.67
C GLU A 241 0.03 -25.75 -15.23
N GLU A 242 -1.02 -25.60 -14.42
CA GLU A 242 -2.00 -26.65 -14.05
C GLU A 242 -3.21 -26.68 -15.01
#